data_AF-A0A9X0FDA1-F1
#
_entry.id   AF-A0A9X0FDA1-F1
#
_cell.length_a   1.000
_cell.length_b   1.000
_cell.length_c   1.000
_cell.angle_alpha   90.00
_cell.angle_beta   90.00
_cell.angle_gamma   90.00
#
_symmetry.space_group_name_H-M   'P 1'
#
loop_
_entity.id
_entity.type
_entity.pdbx_description
1 polymer ?
#
loop_
_entity_poly.entity_id
_entity_poly.type
_entity_poly.pdbx_seq_one_letter_code
_entity_poly.pdbx_strand_id
1 'polypeptide(L)'
;MVAPLFGGIPATGAIARTATNIKNGATSPVSGMVHGMVVLLVLLFLSPLAFHIPLASMAPILMVVAWNMSEKHEFIHILKTKTGDTLVLILTFLLTVFTDLTTGVSVGLLLAFLLFIGKMSK
;
A
#
# COMPACT_ATOMS: atom_id res chain seq x y z
N MET A 1 -9.84 -0.01 16.36
CA MET A 1 -11.19 -0.42 16.83
C MET A 1 -12.22 0.71 16.79
N VAL A 2 -11.83 1.99 16.83
CA VAL A 2 -12.78 3.11 16.78
C VAL A 2 -13.32 3.39 15.37
N ALA A 3 -12.52 3.25 14.31
CA ALA A 3 -12.91 3.65 12.95
C ALA A 3 -14.24 3.05 12.42
N PRO A 4 -14.56 1.76 12.63
CA PRO A 4 -15.83 1.19 12.16
C PRO A 4 -17.08 1.81 12.81
N LEU A 5 -16.96 2.35 14.04
CA LEU A 5 -18.07 3.03 14.72
C LEU A 5 -18.52 4.31 14.01
N PHE A 6 -17.65 4.86 13.15
CA PHE A 6 -17.90 6.06 12.35
C PHE A 6 -18.01 5.75 10.85
N GLY A 7 -18.21 4.47 10.46
CA GLY A 7 -18.25 4.06 9.05
C GLY A 7 -16.88 4.08 8.34
N GLY A 8 -15.79 4.12 9.10
CA GLY A 8 -14.43 4.12 8.56
C GLY A 8 -14.00 2.75 8.04
N ILE A 9 -13.14 2.77 7.01
CA ILE A 9 -12.50 1.57 6.45
C ILE A 9 -11.24 1.18 7.24
N PRO A 10 -10.76 -0.07 7.11
CA PRO A 10 -9.48 -0.48 7.69
C PRO A 10 -8.35 0.46 7.28
N ALA A 11 -7.65 1.03 8.27
CA ALA A 11 -6.53 1.93 8.05
C ALA A 11 -5.21 1.14 8.09
N THR A 12 -4.28 1.53 7.22
CA THR A 12 -2.90 1.04 7.19
C THR A 12 -1.91 2.20 7.18
N GLY A 13 -0.63 1.92 7.42
CA GLY A 13 0.43 2.91 7.32
C GLY A 13 0.63 3.41 5.89
N ALA A 14 0.58 4.72 5.68
CA ALA A 14 0.81 5.34 4.38
C ALA A 14 2.30 5.66 4.18
N ILE A 15 3.11 4.66 3.77
CA ILE A 15 4.58 4.75 3.65
C ILE A 15 5.03 6.01 2.90
N ALA A 16 4.45 6.26 1.72
CA ALA A 16 4.79 7.43 0.90
C ALA A 16 4.54 8.77 1.62
N ARG A 17 3.43 8.89 2.37
CA ARG A 17 3.12 10.11 3.13
C ARG A 17 4.04 10.25 4.32
N THR A 18 4.33 9.17 5.04
CA THR A 18 5.27 9.17 6.16
C THR A 18 6.66 9.59 5.71
N ALA A 19 7.16 9.06 4.59
CA ALA A 19 8.46 9.42 4.04
C ALA A 19 8.53 10.92 3.68
N THR A 20 7.51 11.45 3.00
CA THR A 20 7.43 12.89 2.70
C THR A 20 7.31 13.73 3.97
N ASN A 21 6.55 13.27 4.96
CA ASN A 21 6.38 13.97 6.23
C ASN A 21 7.71 14.09 6.99
N ILE A 22 8.48 13.01 7.05
CA ILE A 22 9.82 12.99 7.65
C ILE A 22 10.78 13.90 6.88
N LYS A 23 10.76 13.88 5.54
CA LYS A 23 11.56 14.79 4.70
C LYS A 23 11.23 16.26 4.93
N ASN A 24 9.99 16.57 5.33
CA ASN A 24 9.55 17.91 5.73
C ASN A 24 9.83 18.24 7.21
N GLY A 25 10.65 17.44 7.90
CA GLY A 25 11.08 17.70 9.28
C GLY A 25 10.13 17.21 10.36
N ALA A 26 9.18 16.31 10.05
CA ALA A 26 8.32 15.73 11.08
C ALA A 26 9.12 14.79 12.00
N THR A 27 9.11 15.10 13.30
CA THR A 27 9.83 14.35 14.34
C THR A 27 8.91 13.74 15.40
N SER A 28 7.60 14.01 15.33
CA SER A 28 6.62 13.65 16.36
C SER A 28 5.29 13.21 15.75
N PRO A 29 4.52 12.31 16.41
CA PRO A 29 3.18 11.91 15.98
C PRO A 29 2.19 13.07 15.87
N VAL A 30 2.49 14.23 16.46
CA VAL A 30 1.70 15.46 16.35
C VAL A 30 1.49 15.87 14.89
N SER A 31 2.48 15.68 14.02
CA SER A 31 2.33 16.01 12.59
C SER A 31 1.20 15.19 11.92
N GLY A 32 1.08 13.90 12.27
CA GLY A 32 -0.01 13.05 11.79
C GLY A 32 -1.38 13.46 12.33
N MET A 33 -1.44 13.88 13.61
CA MET A 33 -2.68 14.39 14.22
C MET A 33 -3.15 15.68 13.53
N VAL A 34 -2.22 16.61 13.28
CA VAL A 34 -2.51 17.86 12.55
C VAL A 34 -2.98 17.55 11.13
N HIS A 35 -2.30 16.64 10.41
CA HIS A 35 -2.74 16.22 9.08
C HIS A 35 -4.17 15.65 9.10
N GLY A 36 -4.48 14.78 10.07
CA GLY A 36 -5.82 14.22 10.24
C GLY A 36 -6.88 15.29 10.52
N MET A 37 -6.59 16.27 11.39
CA MET A 37 -7.48 17.39 11.67
C MET A 37 -7.70 18.27 10.43
N VAL A 38 -6.64 18.55 9.67
CA VAL A 38 -6.74 19.33 8.42
C VAL A 38 -7.64 18.62 7.41
N VAL A 39 -7.45 17.30 7.21
CA VAL A 39 -8.31 16.51 6.32
C VAL A 39 -9.77 16.55 6.79
N LEU A 40 -10.02 16.42 8.10
CA LEU A 40 -11.36 16.49 8.67
C LEU A 40 -12.02 17.86 8.39
N LEU A 41 -11.30 18.96 8.61
CA LEU A 41 -11.80 20.31 8.35
C LEU A 41 -12.07 20.54 6.86
N VAL A 42 -11.18 20.07 5.98
CA VAL A 42 -11.38 20.13 4.53
C VAL A 42 -12.63 19.36 4.12
N LEU A 43 -12.87 18.17 4.68
CA LEU A 43 -14.09 17.43 4.39
C LEU A 43 -15.35 18.14 4.92
N LEU A 44 -15.31 18.73 6.11
CA LEU A 44 -16.48 19.41 6.69
C LEU A 44 -16.88 20.67 5.91
N PHE A 45 -15.89 21.49 5.51
CA PHE A 45 -16.14 22.81 4.92
C PHE A 45 -16.04 22.83 3.39
N LEU A 46 -15.13 22.03 2.81
CA LEU A 46 -14.81 22.04 1.37
C LEU A 46 -15.36 20.83 0.60
N SER A 47 -16.08 19.90 1.26
CA SER A 47 -16.79 18.81 0.56
C SER A 47 -17.68 19.26 -0.62
N PRO A 48 -18.45 20.36 -0.57
CA PRO A 48 -19.26 20.78 -1.72
C PRO A 48 -18.41 21.17 -2.95
N LEU A 49 -17.18 21.68 -2.72
CA LEU A 49 -16.25 21.95 -3.81
C LEU A 49 -15.64 20.65 -4.35
N ALA A 50 -15.40 19.66 -3.48
CA ALA A 50 -14.82 18.39 -3.88
C ALA A 50 -15.70 17.60 -4.87
N PHE A 51 -17.02 17.78 -4.84
CA PHE A 51 -17.94 17.16 -5.82
C PHE A 51 -17.67 17.61 -7.27
N HIS A 52 -17.09 18.80 -7.46
CA HIS A 52 -16.79 19.35 -8.78
C HIS A 52 -15.47 18.81 -9.36
N ILE A 53 -14.71 18.01 -8.61
CA ILE A 53 -13.43 17.47 -9.05
C ILE A 53 -13.69 16.38 -10.11
N PRO A 54 -13.26 16.57 -11.37
CA PRO A 54 -13.45 15.56 -12.40
C PRO A 54 -12.61 14.32 -12.08
N LEU A 55 -13.19 13.13 -12.16
CA LEU A 55 -12.47 11.87 -11.94
C LEU A 55 -11.26 11.72 -12.88
N ALA A 56 -11.34 12.27 -14.09
CA ALA A 56 -10.23 12.30 -15.05
C ALA A 56 -8.99 13.04 -14.50
N SER A 57 -9.17 14.05 -13.64
CA SER A 57 -8.06 14.77 -12.99
C SER A 57 -7.39 13.94 -11.88
N MET A 58 -8.10 12.97 -11.31
CA MET A 58 -7.59 12.06 -10.28
C MET A 58 -6.76 10.91 -10.87
N ALA A 59 -7.08 10.48 -12.08
CA ALA A 59 -6.38 9.39 -12.76
C ALA A 59 -4.84 9.55 -12.81
N PRO A 60 -4.25 10.67 -13.28
CA PRO A 60 -2.79 10.83 -13.30
C PRO A 60 -2.18 10.81 -11.89
N ILE A 61 -2.89 11.30 -10.88
CA ILE A 61 -2.43 11.26 -9.48
C ILE A 61 -2.32 9.81 -9.01
N LEU A 62 -3.36 9.00 -9.27
CA LEU A 62 -3.37 7.57 -8.93
C LEU A 62 -2.27 6.80 -9.68
N MET A 63 -2.05 7.11 -10.96
CA MET A 63 -0.98 6.50 -11.75
C MET A 63 0.41 6.80 -11.19
N VAL A 64 0.68 8.05 -10.80
CA VAL A 64 1.95 8.44 -10.18
C VAL A 64 2.13 7.76 -8.82
N VAL A 65 1.08 7.66 -8.01
CA VAL A 65 1.11 6.96 -6.73
C VAL A 65 1.41 5.47 -6.92
N ALA A 66 0.71 4.81 -7.85
CA ALA A 66 0.94 3.40 -8.18
C ALA A 66 2.38 3.17 -8.68
N TRP A 67 2.89 4.06 -9.54
CA TRP A 67 4.26 3.98 -10.05
C TRP A 67 5.31 4.11 -8.95
N ASN A 68 5.11 5.03 -8.01
CA ASN A 68 6.02 5.23 -6.88
C ASN A 68 5.96 4.07 -5.87
N MET A 69 4.80 3.42 -5.72
CA MET A 69 4.63 2.28 -4.81
C MET A 69 5.05 0.93 -5.41
N SER A 70 5.18 0.83 -6.73
CA SER A 70 5.49 -0.45 -7.41
C SER A 70 6.89 -1.01 -7.11
N GLU A 71 7.78 -0.25 -6.47
CA GLU A 71 9.14 -0.67 -6.09
C GLU A 71 9.86 -1.51 -7.17
N LYS A 72 9.80 -1.04 -8.43
CA LYS A 72 10.28 -1.77 -9.62
C LYS A 72 11.71 -2.30 -9.51
N HIS A 73 12.56 -1.62 -8.74
CA HIS A 73 13.94 -2.05 -8.53
C HIS A 73 14.01 -3.36 -7.74
N GLU A 74 13.32 -3.43 -6.60
CA GLU A 74 13.25 -4.64 -5.77
C GLU A 74 12.55 -5.78 -6.50
N PHE A 75 11.49 -5.48 -7.25
CA PHE A 75 10.81 -6.47 -8.07
C PHE A 75 11.77 -7.14 -9.06
N ILE A 76 12.54 -6.34 -9.81
CA ILE A 76 13.54 -6.86 -10.76
C ILE A 76 14.70 -7.55 -10.01
N HIS A 77 15.10 -7.05 -8.85
CA HIS A 77 16.15 -7.65 -8.04
C HIS A 77 15.80 -9.09 -7.63
N ILE A 78 14.61 -9.29 -7.03
CA ILE A 78 14.12 -10.60 -6.62
C ILE A 78 13.94 -11.55 -7.81
N LEU A 79 13.49 -11.04 -8.97
CA LEU A 79 13.40 -11.83 -10.19
C LEU A 79 14.77 -12.35 -10.67
N LYS A 80 15.83 -11.56 -10.49
CA LYS A 80 17.20 -11.93 -10.90
C LYS A 80 17.86 -12.92 -9.97
N THR A 81 17.44 -13.02 -8.71
CA THR A 81 18.00 -13.95 -7.72
C THR A 81 17.72 -15.42 -8.07
N LYS A 82 16.66 -15.71 -8.85
CA LYS A 82 16.27 -17.06 -9.31
C LYS A 82 16.15 -18.10 -8.17
N THR A 83 15.75 -17.66 -6.99
CA THR A 83 15.50 -18.52 -5.82
C THR A 83 14.02 -18.91 -5.73
N GLY A 84 13.65 -19.72 -4.73
CA GLY A 84 12.25 -19.96 -4.42
C GLY A 84 11.44 -18.67 -4.17
N ASP A 85 12.09 -17.60 -3.74
CA ASP A 85 11.45 -16.29 -3.50
C ASP A 85 10.97 -15.64 -4.80
N THR A 86 11.66 -15.92 -5.93
CA THR A 86 11.21 -15.52 -7.28
C THR A 86 9.88 -16.19 -7.64
N LEU A 87 9.71 -17.47 -7.30
CA LEU A 87 8.45 -18.20 -7.55
C LEU A 87 7.31 -17.62 -6.71
N VAL A 88 7.56 -17.34 -5.42
CA VAL A 88 6.58 -16.70 -4.53
C VAL A 88 6.15 -15.36 -5.11
N LEU A 89 7.10 -14.53 -5.54
CA LEU A 89 6.81 -13.22 -6.12
C LEU A 89 5.96 -13.30 -7.38
N ILE A 90 6.36 -14.12 -8.36
CA ILE A 90 5.63 -14.25 -9.64
C ILE A 90 4.22 -14.79 -9.39
N LEU A 91 4.09 -15.85 -8.58
CA LEU A 91 2.81 -16.46 -8.32
C LEU A 91 1.86 -15.50 -7.60
N THR A 92 2.33 -14.85 -6.53
CA THR A 92 1.54 -13.88 -5.76
C THR A 92 1.11 -12.70 -6.64
N PHE A 93 2.01 -12.21 -7.48
CA PHE A 93 1.73 -11.11 -8.41
C PHE A 93 0.65 -11.51 -9.43
N LEU A 94 0.82 -12.64 -10.12
CA LEU A 94 -0.14 -13.09 -11.13
C LEU A 94 -1.51 -13.38 -10.51
N LEU A 95 -1.56 -14.06 -9.36
CA LEU A 95 -2.83 -14.32 -8.67
C LEU A 95 -3.53 -13.03 -8.22
N THR A 96 -2.78 -12.03 -7.77
CA THR A 96 -3.35 -10.74 -7.37
C THR A 96 -3.94 -9.98 -8.58
N VAL A 97 -3.30 -10.06 -9.74
CA VAL A 97 -3.75 -9.40 -10.97
C VAL A 97 -4.95 -10.09 -11.60
N PHE A 98 -4.98 -11.43 -11.61
CA PHE A 98 -6.02 -12.21 -12.30
C PHE A 98 -7.20 -12.59 -11.40
N THR A 99 -7.02 -12.63 -10.08
CA THR A 99 -8.07 -13.01 -9.14
C THR A 99 -8.34 -11.85 -8.18
N ASP A 100 -7.60 -11.77 -7.08
CA ASP A 100 -7.73 -10.73 -6.09
C ASP A 100 -6.57 -10.80 -5.07
N LEU A 101 -6.42 -9.73 -4.30
CA LEU A 101 -5.38 -9.60 -3.27
C LEU A 101 -5.47 -10.68 -2.17
N THR A 102 -6.68 -11.08 -1.76
CA THR A 102 -6.90 -12.05 -0.68
C THR A 102 -6.38 -13.42 -1.10
N THR A 103 -6.74 -13.87 -2.30
CA THR A 103 -6.28 -15.13 -2.87
C THR A 103 -4.77 -15.12 -3.09
N GLY A 104 -4.25 -14.05 -3.71
CA GLY A 104 -2.81 -13.91 -3.97
C GLY A 104 -1.97 -13.99 -2.70
N VAL A 105 -2.30 -13.20 -1.67
CA VAL A 105 -1.56 -13.19 -0.40
C VAL A 105 -1.66 -14.54 0.32
N SER A 106 -2.84 -15.17 0.34
CA SER A 106 -3.03 -16.46 1.01
C SER A 106 -2.15 -17.56 0.40
N VAL A 107 -2.13 -17.68 -0.93
CA VAL A 107 -1.31 -18.68 -1.63
C VAL A 107 0.18 -18.35 -1.52
N GLY A 108 0.56 -17.08 -1.68
CA GLY A 108 1.93 -16.62 -1.55
C GLY A 108 2.53 -16.92 -0.18
N LEU A 109 1.76 -16.68 0.88
CA LEU A 109 2.16 -16.97 2.26
C LEU A 109 2.36 -18.48 2.50
N LEU A 110 1.41 -19.31 2.04
CA LEU A 110 1.54 -20.77 2.12
C LEU A 110 2.80 -21.28 1.41
N LEU A 111 3.06 -20.79 0.20
CA LEU A 111 4.24 -21.18 -0.56
C LEU A 111 5.54 -20.73 0.12
N ALA A 112 5.58 -19.51 0.65
CA ALA A 112 6.71 -18.99 1.40
C ALA A 112 7.02 -19.86 2.63
N PHE A 113 5.97 -20.27 3.38
CA PHE A 113 6.12 -21.18 4.52
C PHE A 113 6.68 -22.54 4.11
N LEU A 114 6.18 -23.15 3.03
CA LEU A 114 6.67 -24.44 2.54
C LEU A 114 8.15 -24.37 2.12
N LEU A 115 8.53 -23.31 1.41
CA LEU A 115 9.91 -23.09 0.99
C LEU A 115 10.84 -22.86 2.19
N PHE A 116 10.37 -22.15 3.22
CA PHE A 116 11.13 -21.94 4.45
C PHE A 116 11.41 -23.24 5.19
N ILE A 117 10.38 -24.10 5.36
CA ILE A 117 10.54 -25.42 5.99
C ILE A 117 11.51 -26.29 5.18
N GLY A 118 11.37 -26.30 3.85
CA GLY A 118 12.27 -27.04 2.97
C GLY A 118 13.74 -26.57 3.04
N LYS A 119 13.97 -25.27 3.28
CA LYS A 119 15.32 -24.73 3.50
C LYS A 119 15.90 -25.12 4.88
N MET A 120 15.07 -25.20 5.92
CA MET A 120 15.50 -25.56 7.29
C MET A 120 15.71 -27.07 7.50
N SER A 121 15.02 -27.90 6.73
CA SER A 121 15.13 -29.37 6.81
C SER A 121 16.36 -29.93 6.07
N LYS A 122 17.16 -29.07 5.45
CA LYS A 122 18.42 -29.39 4.77
C LYS A 122 19.59 -28.90 5.60
#